data_AF-A0A3L5TSP0-F1
#
_entry.id   AF-A0A3L5TSP0-F1
#
_cell.length_a   1.000
_cell.length_b   1.000
_cell.length_c   1.000
_cell.angle_alpha   90.00
_cell.angle_beta   90.00
_cell.angle_gamma   90.00
#
_symmetry.space_group_name_H-M   'P 1'
#
loop_
_entity.id
_entity.type
_entity.pdbx_description
1 polymer ?
#
loop_
_entity_poly.entity_id
_entity_poly.type
_entity_poly.pdbx_seq_one_letter_code
_entity_poly.pdbx_strand_id
1 'polypeptide(L)'
;MSNQTLHNSSYGPKQIGHFENFDFAESKQKLLSVKLATFYEHLPTSGQSDQSTFTSPYVDPFSKIGPRLITSLCRTVKVAAGFHGVMCTDVKISELLTEIEYFSEEEYSYGFMIDGTGRVLMHPLLPNAAFVKSSEDPVLVDISVLERAPEARSVIESMKSGGEGSKVFNKFFIKPRGKLVNDGSKDVNLKAHLFWGPIPKSNFSLCIVLVEESYFEIDESKFNTDKSNVFMFHDRNLTRDNFKNCKFYRRRATLAHSSVKFTPTAFENPFQFLDRDETAEDVTKYKNYITSTSSNPGFKVFNDSMDLYTTISV
;
A
#
# COMPACT_ATOMS: atom_id res chain seq x y z
N MET A 1 27.56 36.38 -21.33
CA MET A 1 28.65 35.47 -20.92
C MET A 1 28.34 34.97 -19.52
N SER A 2 27.58 33.87 -19.44
CA SER A 2 27.26 33.20 -18.17
C SER A 2 28.41 32.25 -17.84
N ASN A 3 29.14 32.55 -16.77
CA ASN A 3 30.24 31.74 -16.29
C ASN A 3 29.77 30.31 -15.97
N GLN A 4 30.54 29.35 -16.46
CA GLN A 4 30.44 27.93 -16.19
C GLN A 4 30.29 27.68 -14.69
N THR A 5 29.27 26.89 -14.32
CA THR A 5 29.24 26.21 -13.04
C THR A 5 30.45 25.30 -12.95
N LEU A 6 31.33 25.59 -11.99
CA LEU A 6 32.51 24.79 -11.66
C LEU A 6 32.12 23.31 -11.51
N HIS A 7 32.68 22.48 -12.39
CA HIS A 7 32.54 21.03 -12.37
C HIS A 7 33.06 20.49 -11.02
N ASN A 8 32.14 20.04 -10.17
CA ASN A 8 32.48 19.22 -9.02
C ASN A 8 32.96 17.85 -9.51
N SER A 9 34.15 17.40 -9.08
CA SER A 9 34.79 16.14 -9.46
C SER A 9 34.16 14.89 -8.83
N SER A 10 33.11 15.04 -8.03
CA SER A 10 32.39 13.96 -7.34
C SER A 10 31.40 13.17 -8.23
N TYR A 11 31.08 13.65 -9.43
CA TYR A 11 30.11 13.00 -10.31
C TYR A 11 30.73 11.85 -11.13
N GLY A 12 31.03 10.73 -10.47
CA GLY A 12 31.28 9.43 -11.11
C GLY A 12 32.39 9.38 -12.17
N PRO A 13 32.59 8.23 -12.81
CA PRO A 13 33.53 8.11 -13.92
C PRO A 13 33.03 8.90 -15.14
N LYS A 14 33.85 9.84 -15.64
CA LYS A 14 33.61 10.53 -16.91
C LYS A 14 33.83 9.56 -18.07
N GLN A 15 32.89 9.49 -19.01
CA GLN A 15 32.98 8.66 -20.21
C GLN A 15 32.76 9.48 -21.47
N ILE A 16 33.37 9.03 -22.57
CA ILE A 16 33.15 9.61 -23.90
C ILE A 16 31.74 9.20 -24.34
N GLY A 17 30.92 10.18 -24.74
CA GLY A 17 29.58 9.91 -25.25
C GLY A 17 29.62 9.11 -26.57
N HIS A 18 28.69 8.17 -26.72
CA HIS A 18 28.48 7.46 -27.97
C HIS A 18 27.41 8.19 -28.79
N PHE A 19 27.67 8.45 -30.07
CA PHE A 19 26.69 9.03 -30.99
C PHE A 19 26.56 8.11 -32.21
N GLU A 20 25.31 7.92 -32.65
CA GLU A 20 25.00 7.14 -33.86
C GLU A 20 24.08 8.00 -34.74
N ASN A 21 24.39 8.07 -36.04
CA ASN A 21 23.65 8.91 -36.99
C ASN A 21 22.52 8.10 -37.64
N PHE A 22 21.30 8.63 -37.66
CA PHE A 22 20.11 7.92 -38.15
C PHE A 22 19.51 8.61 -39.38
N ASP A 23 19.25 7.83 -40.43
CA ASP A 23 18.53 8.25 -41.62
C ASP A 23 17.05 7.84 -41.51
N PHE A 24 16.14 8.82 -41.57
CA PHE A 24 14.71 8.72 -41.22
C PHE A 24 13.85 8.19 -42.38
N ALA A 25 14.22 7.06 -42.97
CA ALA A 25 13.31 6.30 -43.83
C ALA A 25 12.29 5.53 -42.95
N GLU A 26 10.99 5.57 -43.31
CA GLU A 26 9.85 4.99 -42.56
C GLU A 26 10.05 3.56 -42.05
N SER A 27 10.86 2.75 -42.74
CA SER A 27 11.15 1.35 -42.38
C SER A 27 12.03 1.17 -41.14
N LYS A 28 12.59 2.25 -40.56
CA LYS A 28 13.56 2.18 -39.44
C LYS A 28 13.08 2.77 -38.10
N GLN A 29 11.83 3.19 -37.94
CA GLN A 29 11.32 3.63 -36.61
C GLN A 29 11.45 2.53 -35.52
N LYS A 30 11.25 1.26 -35.89
CA LYS A 30 11.49 0.12 -34.98
C LYS A 30 12.97 -0.07 -34.61
N LEU A 31 13.90 0.43 -35.44
CA LEU A 31 15.33 0.37 -35.17
C LEU A 31 15.72 1.39 -34.09
N LEU A 32 15.06 2.55 -34.06
CA LEU A 32 15.31 3.60 -33.08
C LEU A 32 14.95 3.14 -31.66
N SER A 33 13.79 2.51 -31.45
CA SER A 33 13.40 2.03 -30.12
C SER A 33 14.35 0.96 -29.58
N VAL A 34 14.79 0.03 -30.43
CA VAL A 34 15.77 -1.00 -30.06
C VAL A 34 17.11 -0.38 -29.68
N LYS A 35 17.59 0.60 -30.46
CA LYS A 35 18.87 1.28 -30.21
C LYS A 35 18.85 2.16 -28.97
N LEU A 36 17.73 2.85 -28.73
CA LEU A 36 17.52 3.60 -27.48
C LEU A 36 17.42 2.65 -26.29
N ALA A 37 16.82 1.48 -26.46
CA ALA A 37 16.70 0.49 -25.39
C ALA A 37 18.07 -0.10 -24.98
N THR A 38 19.07 -0.16 -25.86
CA THR A 38 20.41 -0.74 -25.56
C THR A 38 21.42 0.26 -25.00
N PHE A 39 21.02 1.49 -24.65
CA PHE A 39 21.96 2.50 -24.17
C PHE A 39 22.78 2.06 -22.94
N TYR A 40 22.21 1.16 -22.11
CA TYR A 40 22.84 0.64 -20.91
C TYR A 40 24.10 -0.19 -21.21
N GLU A 41 24.28 -0.70 -22.44
CA GLU A 41 25.48 -1.44 -22.85
C GLU A 41 26.73 -0.54 -22.87
N HIS A 42 26.53 0.78 -22.99
CA HIS A 42 27.62 1.76 -22.96
C HIS A 42 27.92 2.29 -21.55
N LEU A 43 27.12 1.92 -20.55
CA LEU A 43 27.37 2.34 -19.17
C LEU A 43 28.54 1.56 -18.55
N PRO A 44 29.33 2.19 -17.66
CA PRO A 44 30.42 1.50 -17.00
C PRO A 44 29.90 0.33 -16.16
N THR A 45 30.51 -0.84 -16.31
CA THR A 45 30.26 -2.00 -15.45
C THR A 45 31.02 -1.94 -14.12
N SER A 46 31.97 -1.00 -13.98
CA SER A 46 32.72 -0.76 -12.75
C SER A 46 31.83 -0.21 -11.64
N GLY A 47 31.71 -0.93 -10.53
CA GLY A 47 30.87 -0.54 -9.39
C GLY A 47 29.44 -1.07 -9.42
N GLN A 48 29.09 -1.96 -10.36
CA GLN A 48 27.78 -2.63 -10.35
C GLN A 48 27.68 -3.55 -9.12
N SER A 49 26.86 -3.12 -8.16
CA SER A 49 26.46 -3.93 -7.02
C SER A 49 25.77 -5.21 -7.51
N ASP A 50 26.22 -6.37 -7.00
CA ASP A 50 25.55 -7.65 -7.24
C ASP A 50 24.37 -7.88 -6.27
N GLN A 51 23.95 -6.82 -5.57
CA GLN A 51 22.81 -6.84 -4.67
C GLN A 51 21.51 -6.84 -5.47
N SER A 52 20.51 -7.50 -4.89
CA SER A 52 19.14 -7.46 -5.41
C SER A 52 18.50 -6.12 -5.06
N THR A 53 17.76 -5.55 -6.01
CA THR A 53 17.14 -4.24 -5.87
C THR A 53 15.66 -4.35 -6.21
N PHE A 54 14.82 -3.65 -5.44
CA PHE A 54 13.39 -3.54 -5.73
C PHE A 54 13.14 -2.44 -6.76
N THR A 55 12.25 -2.71 -7.72
CA THR A 55 11.74 -1.68 -8.63
C THR A 55 10.75 -0.76 -7.91
N SER A 56 10.58 0.46 -8.42
CA SER A 56 9.47 1.31 -7.96
C SER A 56 8.13 0.63 -8.30
N PRO A 57 7.08 0.82 -7.47
CA PRO A 57 5.75 0.26 -7.74
C PRO A 57 5.26 0.58 -9.15
N TYR A 58 4.71 -0.41 -9.83
CA TYR A 58 4.08 -0.24 -11.14
C TYR A 58 2.85 -1.14 -11.26
N VAL A 59 1.98 -0.84 -12.21
CA VAL A 59 0.77 -1.63 -12.42
C VAL A 59 1.13 -2.90 -13.18
N ASP A 60 0.76 -4.06 -12.63
CA ASP A 60 0.92 -5.37 -13.26
C ASP A 60 0.20 -5.39 -14.62
N PRO A 61 0.94 -5.46 -15.74
CA PRO A 61 0.35 -5.47 -17.07
C PRO A 61 -0.36 -6.80 -17.40
N PHE A 62 -0.11 -7.86 -16.64
CA PHE A 62 -0.66 -9.20 -16.89
C PHE A 62 -1.80 -9.58 -15.95
N SER A 63 -2.17 -8.70 -15.01
CA SER A 63 -3.26 -8.95 -14.07
C SER A 63 -4.61 -9.09 -14.79
N LYS A 64 -5.24 -10.25 -14.59
CA LYS A 64 -6.59 -10.56 -15.13
C LYS A 64 -7.73 -10.07 -14.23
N ILE A 65 -7.43 -9.61 -13.02
CA ILE A 65 -8.39 -9.23 -11.97
C ILE A 65 -8.40 -7.69 -11.79
N GLY A 66 -8.01 -6.96 -12.83
CA GLY A 66 -7.90 -5.50 -12.82
C GLY A 66 -6.51 -4.99 -12.43
N PRO A 67 -6.30 -3.66 -12.48
CA PRO A 67 -4.99 -3.04 -12.23
C PRO A 67 -4.57 -3.25 -10.78
N ARG A 68 -3.36 -3.79 -10.59
CA ARG A 68 -2.77 -4.08 -9.28
C ARG A 68 -1.34 -3.58 -9.24
N LEU A 69 -0.91 -3.02 -8.11
CA LEU A 69 0.47 -2.59 -7.95
C LEU A 69 1.37 -3.75 -7.53
N ILE A 70 2.47 -3.90 -8.25
CA ILE A 70 3.54 -4.86 -7.96
C ILE A 70 4.88 -4.12 -7.87
N THR A 71 5.83 -4.77 -7.21
CA THR A 71 7.25 -4.42 -7.25
C THR A 71 8.02 -5.68 -7.63
N SER A 72 9.14 -5.53 -8.33
CA SER A 72 9.97 -6.66 -8.75
C SER A 72 11.29 -6.64 -8.01
N LEU A 73 11.67 -7.78 -7.45
CA LEU A 73 13.02 -7.99 -6.95
C LEU A 73 13.92 -8.41 -8.12
N CYS A 74 14.82 -7.51 -8.52
CA CYS A 74 15.68 -7.70 -9.69
C CYS A 74 17.14 -7.91 -9.29
N ARG A 75 17.83 -8.81 -10.00
CA ARG A 75 19.27 -9.04 -9.88
C ARG A 75 19.91 -9.21 -11.25
N THR A 76 21.13 -8.71 -11.40
CA THR A 76 21.91 -8.89 -12.64
C THR A 76 22.43 -10.32 -12.75
N VAL A 77 22.34 -10.90 -13.95
CA VAL A 77 22.95 -12.19 -14.30
C VAL A 77 24.27 -11.93 -14.99
N LYS A 78 25.35 -12.53 -14.48
CA LYS A 78 26.70 -12.40 -15.02
C LYS A 78 27.23 -13.77 -15.45
N VAL A 79 27.77 -13.88 -16.65
CA VAL A 79 28.40 -15.10 -17.19
C VAL A 79 29.82 -14.76 -17.62
N ALA A 80 30.81 -15.53 -17.16
CA ALA A 80 32.23 -15.31 -17.48
C ALA A 80 32.70 -13.84 -17.27
N ALA A 81 32.29 -13.24 -16.15
CA ALA A 81 32.54 -11.83 -15.78
C ALA A 81 31.88 -10.75 -16.67
N GLY A 82 31.08 -11.13 -17.68
CA GLY A 82 30.26 -10.21 -18.48
C GLY A 82 28.81 -10.14 -18.00
N PHE A 83 28.18 -8.95 -18.13
CA PHE A 83 26.73 -8.79 -17.95
C PHE A 83 25.99 -9.57 -19.05
N HIS A 84 25.01 -10.39 -18.65
CA HIS A 84 24.20 -11.18 -19.58
C HIS A 84 22.74 -10.71 -19.62
N GLY A 85 22.22 -10.23 -18.48
CA GLY A 85 20.84 -9.77 -18.38
C GLY A 85 20.42 -9.49 -16.95
N VAL A 86 19.11 -9.36 -16.74
CA VAL A 86 18.50 -9.16 -15.43
C VAL A 86 17.43 -10.22 -15.22
N MET A 87 17.44 -10.86 -14.05
CA MET A 87 16.36 -11.72 -13.61
C MET A 87 15.55 -10.95 -12.56
N CYS A 88 14.23 -10.93 -12.73
CA CYS A 88 13.31 -10.28 -11.81
C CYS A 88 12.23 -11.27 -11.36
N THR A 89 11.75 -11.11 -10.14
CA THR A 89 10.56 -11.82 -9.63
C THR A 89 9.60 -10.81 -9.06
N ASP A 90 8.35 -10.88 -9.51
CA ASP A 90 7.31 -9.93 -9.12
C ASP A 90 6.71 -10.32 -7.77
N VAL A 91 6.50 -9.30 -6.94
CA VAL A 91 5.92 -9.38 -5.61
C VAL A 91 4.75 -8.41 -5.55
N LYS A 92 3.60 -8.90 -5.07
CA LYS A 92 2.43 -8.05 -4.85
C LYS A 92 2.69 -7.16 -3.64
N ILE A 93 2.49 -5.85 -3.80
CA ILE A 93 2.72 -4.89 -2.70
C ILE A 93 1.74 -5.16 -1.54
N SER A 94 0.50 -5.47 -1.86
CA SER A 94 -0.53 -5.81 -0.87
C SER A 94 -0.20 -7.06 -0.06
N GLU A 95 0.55 -8.01 -0.62
CA GLU A 95 1.02 -9.20 0.08
C GLU A 95 2.24 -8.86 0.95
N LEU A 96 3.20 -8.12 0.39
CA LEU A 96 4.42 -7.73 1.10
C LEU A 96 4.14 -6.85 2.33
N LEU A 97 3.11 -6.01 2.26
CA LEU A 97 2.83 -4.96 3.23
C LEU A 97 1.48 -5.13 3.93
N THR A 98 0.86 -6.32 3.89
CA THR A 98 -0.45 -6.58 4.49
C THR A 98 -0.52 -6.11 5.94
N GLU A 99 0.49 -6.44 6.76
CA GLU A 99 0.51 -6.08 8.18
C GLU A 99 0.50 -4.57 8.41
N ILE A 100 1.16 -3.82 7.53
CA ILE A 100 1.25 -2.36 7.60
C ILE A 100 -0.02 -1.72 7.00
N GLU A 101 -0.61 -2.31 5.96
CA GLU A 101 -1.81 -1.81 5.27
C GLU A 101 -3.04 -1.92 6.14
N TYR A 102 -3.12 -3.01 6.89
CA TYR A 102 -4.21 -3.30 7.81
C TYR A 102 -3.84 -3.02 9.27
N PHE A 103 -2.74 -2.31 9.49
CA PHE A 103 -2.43 -1.72 10.79
C PHE A 103 -3.53 -0.72 11.12
N SER A 104 -4.33 -1.03 12.14
CA SER A 104 -5.51 -0.26 12.50
C SER A 104 -5.69 -0.28 14.00
N GLU A 105 -4.77 0.35 14.72
CA GLU A 105 -4.96 0.64 16.15
C GLU A 105 -6.05 1.71 16.34
N GLU A 106 -6.11 2.73 15.47
CA GLU A 106 -7.08 3.83 15.58
C GLU A 106 -7.49 4.41 14.22
N GLU A 107 -8.54 5.26 14.19
CA GLU A 107 -9.10 5.88 12.98
C GLU A 107 -8.05 6.66 12.14
N TYR A 108 -7.05 7.24 12.81
CA TYR A 108 -6.03 8.09 12.18
C TYR A 108 -4.61 7.51 12.26
N SER A 109 -4.45 6.32 12.84
CA SER A 109 -3.18 5.63 12.91
C SER A 109 -2.92 4.87 11.61
N TYR A 110 -1.68 4.92 11.10
CA TYR A 110 -1.31 4.24 9.86
C TYR A 110 0.20 4.06 9.73
N GLY A 111 0.62 3.15 8.85
CA GLY A 111 2.01 3.00 8.45
C GLY A 111 2.29 3.49 7.04
N PHE A 112 3.53 3.89 6.77
CA PHE A 112 4.01 4.18 5.42
C PHE A 112 5.48 3.79 5.25
N MET A 113 5.88 3.51 4.01
CA MET A 113 7.23 3.04 3.67
C MET A 113 7.81 3.86 2.52
N ILE A 114 9.07 4.26 2.65
CA ILE A 114 9.81 5.02 1.64
C ILE A 114 11.17 4.40 1.36
N ASP A 115 11.71 4.66 0.17
CA ASP A 115 13.11 4.36 -0.14
C ASP A 115 14.08 5.46 0.31
N GLY A 116 15.38 5.20 0.24
CA GLY A 116 16.45 6.15 0.55
C GLY A 116 16.46 7.43 -0.30
N THR A 117 15.67 7.49 -1.38
CA THR A 117 15.50 8.71 -2.19
C THR A 117 14.27 9.52 -1.78
N GLY A 118 13.36 8.97 -0.99
CA GLY A 118 12.10 9.58 -0.56
C GLY A 118 10.88 9.15 -1.37
N ARG A 119 11.03 8.16 -2.27
CA ARG A 119 9.90 7.60 -3.03
C ARG A 119 9.06 6.72 -2.14
N VAL A 120 7.76 6.85 -2.26
CA VAL A 120 6.78 6.12 -1.46
C VAL A 120 6.52 4.75 -2.08
N LEU A 121 6.78 3.68 -1.31
CA LEU A 121 6.37 2.33 -1.67
C LEU A 121 4.90 2.09 -1.25
N MET A 122 4.52 2.66 -0.11
CA MET A 122 3.20 2.47 0.51
C MET A 122 2.84 3.65 1.39
N HIS A 123 1.61 4.14 1.25
CA HIS A 123 1.00 5.17 2.10
C HIS A 123 -0.53 5.16 1.87
N PRO A 124 -1.38 5.41 2.88
CA PRO A 124 -2.85 5.40 2.71
C PRO A 124 -3.38 6.37 1.65
N LEU A 125 -2.64 7.47 1.44
CA LEU A 125 -2.92 8.50 0.43
C LEU A 125 -2.30 8.23 -0.95
N LEU A 126 -1.64 7.08 -1.16
CA LEU A 126 -1.22 6.71 -2.52
C LEU A 126 -2.46 6.54 -3.42
N PRO A 127 -2.39 7.00 -4.68
CA PRO A 127 -3.50 6.84 -5.61
C PRO A 127 -3.78 5.36 -5.87
N ASN A 128 -5.06 5.01 -5.97
CA ASN A 128 -5.46 3.66 -6.32
C ASN A 128 -4.90 3.29 -7.70
N ALA A 129 -4.38 2.07 -7.84
CA ALA A 129 -3.85 1.50 -9.07
C ALA A 129 -4.77 1.70 -10.29
N ALA A 130 -6.09 1.71 -10.09
CA ALA A 130 -7.09 1.93 -11.14
C ALA A 130 -7.03 3.32 -11.79
N PHE A 131 -6.40 4.30 -11.15
CA PHE A 131 -6.23 5.65 -11.70
C PHE A 131 -4.89 5.86 -12.43
N VAL A 132 -4.00 4.86 -12.41
CA VAL A 132 -2.75 4.88 -13.15
C VAL A 132 -3.06 4.51 -14.60
N LYS A 133 -2.87 5.48 -15.52
CA LYS A 133 -3.34 5.40 -16.91
C LYS A 133 -2.52 4.45 -17.79
N SER A 134 -1.31 4.11 -17.37
CA SER A 134 -0.39 3.28 -18.13
C SER A 134 0.25 2.25 -17.19
N SER A 135 0.34 1.00 -17.64
CA SER A 135 1.09 -0.05 -16.94
C SER A 135 2.60 0.13 -17.04
N GLU A 136 3.06 0.97 -17.96
CA GLU A 136 4.48 1.25 -18.20
C GLU A 136 5.03 2.37 -17.30
N ASP A 137 4.16 3.19 -16.70
CA ASP A 137 4.58 4.32 -15.88
C ASP A 137 4.72 3.89 -14.40
N PRO A 138 5.93 3.96 -13.82
CA PRO A 138 6.08 3.72 -12.40
C PRO A 138 5.33 4.78 -11.59
N VAL A 139 4.71 4.36 -10.49
CA VAL A 139 4.06 5.26 -9.54
C VAL A 139 5.15 5.94 -8.70
N LEU A 140 5.64 7.07 -9.22
CA LEU A 140 6.68 7.87 -8.58
C LEU A 140 6.02 9.00 -7.78
N VAL A 141 5.76 8.73 -6.50
CA VAL A 141 5.28 9.74 -5.55
C VAL A 141 6.37 9.98 -4.52
N ASP A 142 6.76 11.24 -4.35
CA ASP A 142 7.66 11.66 -3.27
C ASP A 142 6.86 11.86 -1.99
N ILE A 143 7.42 11.41 -0.86
CA ILE A 143 6.75 11.44 0.44
C ILE A 143 6.38 12.86 0.88
N SER A 144 7.11 13.89 0.45
CA SER A 144 6.80 15.29 0.80
C SER A 144 5.45 15.79 0.28
N VAL A 145 4.90 15.12 -0.74
CA VAL A 145 3.56 15.45 -1.28
C VAL A 145 2.46 14.92 -0.36
N LEU A 146 2.69 13.77 0.28
CA LEU A 146 1.72 13.10 1.15
C LEU A 146 1.85 13.61 2.59
N GLU A 147 3.09 13.79 3.05
CA GLU A 147 3.46 14.23 4.39
C GLU A 147 3.88 15.70 4.40
N ARG A 148 2.88 16.59 4.47
CA ARG A 148 3.08 18.04 4.31
C ARG A 148 3.38 18.80 5.60
N ALA A 149 3.35 18.14 6.76
CA ALA A 149 3.66 18.79 8.03
C ALA A 149 5.14 19.24 8.05
N PRO A 150 5.45 20.50 8.41
CA PRO A 150 6.84 20.98 8.47
C PRO A 150 7.74 20.10 9.34
N GLU A 151 7.18 19.60 10.44
CA GLU A 151 7.86 18.74 11.41
C GLU A 151 8.16 17.35 10.86
N ALA A 152 7.39 16.86 9.88
CA ALA A 152 7.63 15.58 9.22
C ALA A 152 8.90 15.61 8.36
N ARG A 153 9.34 16.80 7.91
CA ARG A 153 10.54 16.93 7.06
C ARG A 153 11.79 16.36 7.73
N SER A 154 12.00 16.60 9.02
CA SER A 154 13.17 16.06 9.73
C SER A 154 13.10 14.54 9.86
N VAL A 155 11.89 13.99 10.00
CA VAL A 155 11.66 12.54 10.06
C VAL A 155 11.98 11.92 8.70
N ILE A 156 11.47 12.50 7.62
CA ILE A 156 11.73 12.04 6.24
C ILE A 156 13.23 12.05 5.91
N GLU A 157 13.97 13.10 6.26
CA GLU A 157 15.42 13.13 6.02
C GLU A 157 16.19 12.11 6.89
N SER A 158 15.72 11.86 8.12
CA SER A 158 16.28 10.78 8.95
C SER A 158 16.02 9.41 8.32
N MET A 159 14.80 9.16 7.85
CA MET A 159 14.44 7.91 7.18
C MET A 159 15.24 7.69 5.88
N LYS A 160 15.42 8.73 5.05
CA LYS A 160 16.22 8.66 3.81
C LYS A 160 17.69 8.34 4.07
N SER A 161 18.23 8.77 5.21
CA SER A 161 19.59 8.45 5.64
C SER A 161 19.72 7.13 6.40
N GLY A 162 18.63 6.37 6.54
CA GLY A 162 18.62 5.09 7.24
C GLY A 162 18.67 5.22 8.77
N GLY A 163 18.29 6.38 9.30
CA GLY A 163 18.18 6.60 10.73
C GLY A 163 16.92 5.97 11.34
N GLU A 164 16.95 5.81 12.66
CA GLU A 164 15.82 5.38 13.48
C GLU A 164 15.47 6.47 14.50
N GLY A 165 14.21 6.49 14.95
CA GLY A 165 13.82 7.43 15.98
C GLY A 165 12.32 7.51 16.21
N SER A 166 11.95 8.46 17.07
CA SER A 166 10.57 8.83 17.33
C SER A 166 10.41 10.34 17.40
N LYS A 167 9.22 10.82 17.06
CA LYS A 167 8.88 12.24 17.11
C LYS A 167 7.39 12.42 17.33
N VAL A 168 7.06 13.40 18.15
CA VAL A 168 5.67 13.75 18.45
C VAL A 168 5.41 15.17 17.98
N PHE A 169 4.34 15.37 17.22
CA PHE A 169 3.88 16.69 16.83
C PHE A 169 2.40 16.67 16.45
N ASN A 170 1.80 17.86 16.38
CA ASN A 170 0.41 18.02 15.96
C ASN A 170 0.31 17.94 14.45
N LYS A 171 -0.61 17.13 13.94
CA LYS A 171 -0.81 16.89 12.52
C LYS A 171 -2.29 17.05 12.16
N PHE A 172 -2.53 17.60 10.97
CA PHE A 172 -3.87 17.75 10.43
C PHE A 172 -4.32 16.47 9.73
N PHE A 173 -5.49 15.98 10.12
CA PHE A 173 -6.18 14.85 9.53
C PHE A 173 -7.51 15.31 8.94
N ILE A 174 -7.94 14.65 7.85
CA ILE A 174 -9.18 14.97 7.16
C ILE A 174 -10.25 13.99 7.65
N LYS A 175 -11.22 14.48 8.42
CA LYS A 175 -12.39 13.69 8.85
C LYS A 175 -13.58 13.96 7.94
N PRO A 176 -14.21 12.94 7.31
CA PRO A 176 -15.45 13.15 6.57
C PRO A 176 -16.59 13.54 7.53
N ARG A 177 -17.38 14.57 7.18
CA ARG A 177 -18.45 15.08 8.08
C ARG A 177 -19.69 14.18 8.14
N GLY A 178 -19.89 13.29 7.17
CA GLY A 178 -20.90 12.22 7.19
C GLY A 178 -22.37 12.65 7.31
N LYS A 179 -22.72 13.94 7.19
CA LYS A 179 -24.10 14.43 7.30
C LYS A 179 -24.67 14.73 5.92
N LEU A 180 -25.86 14.17 5.64
CA LEU A 180 -26.62 14.33 4.37
C LEU A 180 -26.77 15.77 3.86
N VAL A 181 -26.73 16.77 4.75
CA VAL A 181 -26.93 18.20 4.41
C VAL A 181 -25.61 18.94 4.17
N ASN A 182 -24.52 18.48 4.77
CA ASN A 182 -23.21 19.12 4.70
C ASN A 182 -22.18 18.08 4.25
N ASP A 183 -22.18 17.80 2.95
CA ASP A 183 -21.11 17.04 2.33
C ASP A 183 -19.81 17.87 2.41
N GLY A 184 -18.72 17.27 2.89
CA GLY A 184 -17.46 17.98 3.12
C GLY A 184 -16.57 17.36 4.19
N SER A 185 -15.34 17.85 4.28
CA SER A 185 -14.36 17.44 5.28
C SER A 185 -14.28 18.41 6.46
N LYS A 186 -13.85 17.90 7.60
CA LYS A 186 -13.39 18.70 8.73
C LYS A 186 -11.92 18.35 8.96
N ASP A 187 -11.09 19.37 8.97
CA ASP A 187 -9.71 19.19 9.37
C ASP A 187 -9.66 19.11 10.91
N VAL A 188 -9.04 18.04 11.41
CA VAL A 188 -8.85 17.80 12.84
C VAL A 188 -7.36 17.86 13.10
N ASN A 189 -6.96 18.67 14.07
CA ASN A 189 -5.56 18.75 14.49
C ASN A 189 -5.36 17.82 15.68
N LEU A 190 -4.65 16.72 15.49
CA LEU A 190 -4.42 15.69 16.50
C LEU A 190 -2.94 15.51 16.77
N LYS A 191 -2.61 15.10 17.98
CA LYS A 191 -1.25 14.81 18.39
C LYS A 191 -0.87 13.43 17.85
N ALA A 192 0.15 13.38 17.00
CA ALA A 192 0.63 12.17 16.35
C ALA A 192 2.03 11.81 16.86
N HIS A 193 2.22 10.53 17.16
CA HIS A 193 3.45 9.89 17.59
C HIS A 193 3.99 9.07 16.42
N LEU A 194 5.11 9.50 15.86
CA LEU A 194 5.77 8.83 14.75
C LEU A 194 6.94 8.01 15.29
N PHE A 195 7.06 6.78 14.81
CA PHE A 195 8.18 5.88 15.05
C PHE A 195 8.71 5.42 13.70
N TRP A 196 10.01 5.53 13.47
CA TRP A 196 10.61 5.09 12.20
C TRP A 196 11.90 4.33 12.40
N GLY A 197 12.22 3.49 11.43
CA GLY A 197 13.48 2.76 11.37
C GLY A 197 13.75 2.15 10.00
N PRO A 198 15.02 1.81 9.71
CA PRO A 198 15.41 1.17 8.47
C PRO A 198 14.96 -0.30 8.44
N ILE A 199 14.56 -0.79 7.27
CA ILE A 199 14.31 -2.21 7.05
C ILE A 199 15.65 -2.92 6.77
N PRO A 200 16.07 -3.89 7.60
CA PRO A 200 17.37 -4.53 7.47
C PRO A 200 17.63 -5.09 6.08
N LYS A 201 18.86 -4.92 5.58
CA LYS A 201 19.30 -5.42 4.26
C LYS A 201 18.52 -4.85 3.06
N SER A 202 17.88 -3.70 3.22
CA SER A 202 17.22 -2.97 2.14
C SER A 202 17.57 -1.48 2.18
N ASN A 203 17.12 -0.73 1.18
CA ASN A 203 17.17 0.73 1.15
C ASN A 203 15.85 1.38 1.60
N PHE A 204 14.97 0.62 2.26
CA PHE A 204 13.67 1.10 2.72
C PHE A 204 13.68 1.47 4.19
N SER A 205 12.82 2.41 4.54
CA SER A 205 12.53 2.81 5.91
C SER A 205 11.01 2.78 6.12
N LEU A 206 10.59 2.22 7.26
CA LEU A 206 9.19 2.16 7.69
C LEU A 206 8.94 3.24 8.72
N CYS A 207 7.78 3.89 8.65
CA CYS A 207 7.26 4.78 9.68
C CYS A 207 5.86 4.33 10.09
N ILE A 208 5.63 4.29 11.40
CA ILE A 208 4.32 4.06 12.00
C ILE A 208 3.88 5.36 12.66
N VAL A 209 2.68 5.82 12.30
CA VAL A 209 2.02 6.99 12.86
C VAL A 209 0.93 6.49 13.80
N LEU A 210 1.08 6.75 15.09
CA LEU A 210 0.06 6.52 16.11
C LEU A 210 -0.57 7.85 16.48
N VAL A 211 -1.87 7.94 16.43
CA VAL A 211 -2.61 9.08 16.97
C VAL A 211 -3.11 8.69 18.35
N GLU A 212 -3.21 9.64 19.27
CA GLU A 212 -3.88 9.43 20.56
C GLU A 212 -5.31 9.98 20.42
N GLU A 213 -6.25 9.23 19.84
CA GLU A 213 -7.67 9.51 20.07
C GLU A 213 -8.13 8.88 21.39
N SER A 214 -9.05 9.57 22.08
CA SER A 214 -9.69 8.99 23.25
C SER A 214 -10.53 7.81 22.76
N TYR A 215 -10.19 6.61 23.23
CA TYR A 215 -10.95 5.38 23.06
C TYR A 215 -12.44 5.70 22.94
N PHE A 216 -13.06 5.34 21.82
CA PHE A 216 -14.49 5.14 21.84
C PHE A 216 -14.71 3.90 22.70
N GLU A 217 -14.91 4.08 24.01
CA GLU A 217 -15.48 3.03 24.84
C GLU A 217 -16.81 2.66 24.19
N ILE A 218 -16.83 1.49 23.56
CA ILE A 218 -18.06 0.84 23.13
C ILE A 218 -18.77 0.55 24.44
N ASP A 219 -19.73 1.40 24.79
CA ASP A 219 -20.61 1.16 25.92
C ASP A 219 -21.49 -0.04 25.59
N GLU A 220 -21.01 -1.24 25.92
CA GLU A 220 -21.70 -2.52 25.68
C GLU A 220 -23.11 -2.51 26.27
N SER A 221 -23.35 -1.73 27.34
CA SER A 221 -24.66 -1.59 27.95
C SER A 221 -25.70 -0.89 27.06
N LYS A 222 -25.26 -0.16 26.02
CA LYS A 222 -26.14 0.42 25.00
C LYS A 222 -26.49 -0.56 23.88
N PHE A 223 -25.80 -1.69 23.77
CA PHE A 223 -26.12 -2.72 22.80
C PHE A 223 -27.06 -3.71 23.47
N ASN A 224 -28.31 -3.78 22.99
CA ASN A 224 -29.19 -4.88 23.39
C ASN A 224 -28.61 -6.18 22.81
N THR A 225 -27.96 -6.97 23.67
CA THR A 225 -27.36 -8.28 23.35
C THR A 225 -28.39 -9.40 23.30
N ASP A 226 -29.70 -9.08 23.30
CA ASP A 226 -30.74 -10.01 22.87
C ASP A 226 -30.27 -10.65 21.58
N LYS A 227 -29.89 -11.94 21.68
CA LYS A 227 -29.36 -12.75 20.58
C LYS A 227 -30.46 -12.93 19.55
N SER A 228 -30.66 -11.89 18.74
CA SER A 228 -31.28 -12.02 17.45
C SER A 228 -30.40 -13.02 16.69
N ASN A 229 -30.88 -14.25 16.55
CA ASN A 229 -30.28 -15.29 15.71
C ASN A 229 -30.28 -14.92 14.21
N VAL A 230 -30.59 -13.68 13.87
CA VAL A 230 -30.73 -13.20 12.52
C VAL A 230 -29.41 -12.60 12.06
N PHE A 231 -28.61 -13.45 11.40
CA PHE A 231 -27.50 -13.01 10.59
C PHE A 231 -27.97 -12.78 9.15
N MET A 232 -27.86 -11.53 8.69
CA MET A 232 -28.16 -11.14 7.32
C MET A 232 -26.92 -10.53 6.67
N PHE A 233 -26.43 -11.15 5.60
CA PHE A 233 -25.28 -10.64 4.87
C PHE A 233 -25.68 -9.58 3.84
N HIS A 234 -24.77 -8.64 3.57
CA HIS A 234 -25.01 -7.50 2.67
C HIS A 234 -25.23 -7.92 1.20
N ASP A 235 -24.49 -8.92 0.70
CA ASP A 235 -24.68 -9.41 -0.67
C ASP A 235 -25.82 -10.43 -0.74
N ARG A 236 -26.95 -9.96 -1.29
CA ARG A 236 -28.19 -10.72 -1.46
C ARG A 236 -28.16 -11.69 -2.63
N ASN A 237 -27.09 -11.71 -3.44
CA ASN A 237 -26.91 -12.75 -4.45
C ASN A 237 -26.29 -14.01 -3.84
N LEU A 238 -25.54 -13.86 -2.76
CA LEU A 238 -24.88 -14.96 -2.04
C LEU A 238 -25.76 -15.56 -0.95
N THR A 239 -26.78 -14.84 -0.47
CA THR A 239 -27.77 -15.38 0.48
C THR A 239 -29.11 -15.72 -0.18
N ARG A 240 -29.68 -16.86 0.22
CA ARG A 240 -31.05 -17.26 -0.13
C ARG A 240 -31.94 -17.15 1.11
N ASP A 241 -32.23 -15.92 1.51
CA ASP A 241 -33.12 -15.68 2.64
C ASP A 241 -34.56 -15.45 2.16
N ASN A 242 -35.54 -15.99 2.89
CA ASN A 242 -36.97 -15.86 2.60
C ASN A 242 -37.58 -14.51 3.04
N PHE A 243 -36.74 -13.51 3.32
CA PHE A 243 -37.22 -12.20 3.77
C PHE A 243 -37.87 -11.41 2.63
N LYS A 244 -38.86 -10.59 2.96
CA LYS A 244 -39.50 -9.68 2.01
C LYS A 244 -38.45 -8.70 1.49
N ASN A 245 -38.18 -8.78 0.19
CA ASN A 245 -37.21 -7.92 -0.49
C ASN A 245 -37.92 -6.72 -1.11
N CYS A 246 -37.28 -5.56 -1.04
CA CYS A 246 -37.63 -4.36 -1.80
C CYS A 246 -36.48 -4.04 -2.77
N LYS A 247 -36.74 -3.17 -3.75
CA LYS A 247 -35.74 -2.77 -4.75
C LYS A 247 -35.46 -1.28 -4.61
N PHE A 248 -34.19 -0.93 -4.43
CA PHE A 248 -33.72 0.45 -4.37
C PHE A 248 -32.54 0.60 -5.34
N TYR A 249 -32.62 1.53 -6.31
CA TYR A 249 -31.62 1.73 -7.37
C TYR A 249 -31.06 0.43 -7.99
N ARG A 250 -31.96 -0.50 -8.36
CA ARG A 250 -31.63 -1.82 -8.94
C ARG A 250 -30.92 -2.81 -8.01
N ARG A 251 -30.71 -2.48 -6.74
CA ARG A 251 -30.21 -3.38 -5.71
C ARG A 251 -31.37 -3.98 -4.90
N ARG A 252 -31.23 -5.23 -4.47
CA ARG A 252 -32.16 -5.87 -3.53
C ARG A 252 -31.84 -5.35 -2.12
N ALA A 253 -32.86 -4.83 -1.44
CA ALA A 253 -32.80 -4.38 -0.06
C ALA A 253 -33.90 -5.08 0.75
N THR A 254 -33.88 -4.96 2.07
CA THR A 254 -34.98 -5.39 2.92
C THR A 254 -35.22 -4.37 4.02
N LEU A 255 -36.45 -4.33 4.51
CA LEU A 255 -36.82 -3.58 5.72
C LEU A 255 -36.92 -4.50 6.94
N ALA A 256 -36.69 -5.80 6.77
CA ALA A 256 -36.86 -6.78 7.85
C ALA A 256 -35.76 -6.68 8.90
N HIS A 257 -34.49 -6.62 8.48
CA HIS A 257 -33.32 -6.60 9.36
C HIS A 257 -32.17 -5.80 8.74
N SER A 258 -31.26 -5.33 9.58
CA SER A 258 -29.99 -4.75 9.16
C SER A 258 -29.06 -5.81 8.56
N SER A 259 -28.22 -5.42 7.61
CA SER A 259 -27.22 -6.30 6.99
C SER A 259 -25.82 -6.06 7.53
N VAL A 260 -25.02 -7.12 7.62
CA VAL A 260 -23.61 -7.08 8.02
C VAL A 260 -22.71 -7.23 6.78
N LYS A 261 -21.61 -6.49 6.77
CA LYS A 261 -20.48 -6.66 5.86
C LYS A 261 -19.19 -6.68 6.68
N PHE A 262 -18.31 -7.61 6.37
CA PHE A 262 -16.99 -7.66 6.97
C PHE A 262 -15.99 -6.88 6.11
N THR A 263 -15.14 -6.11 6.77
CA THR A 263 -13.95 -5.51 6.16
C THR A 263 -12.83 -6.55 6.11
N PRO A 264 -11.84 -6.40 5.22
CA PRO A 264 -10.69 -7.31 5.18
C PRO A 264 -9.95 -7.43 6.53
N THR A 265 -9.95 -6.35 7.33
CA THR A 265 -9.37 -6.32 8.68
C THR A 265 -9.97 -7.31 9.66
N ALA A 266 -11.19 -7.81 9.41
CA ALA A 266 -11.84 -8.80 10.26
C ALA A 266 -11.21 -10.20 10.14
N PHE A 267 -10.42 -10.44 9.10
CA PHE A 267 -9.83 -11.74 8.80
C PHE A 267 -8.36 -11.82 9.20
N GLU A 268 -7.89 -13.01 9.56
CA GLU A 268 -6.47 -13.27 9.88
C GLU A 268 -5.56 -12.92 8.69
N ASN A 269 -6.03 -13.20 7.48
CA ASN A 269 -5.32 -12.91 6.23
C ASN A 269 -6.14 -11.95 5.35
N PRO A 270 -6.12 -10.62 5.60
CA PRO A 270 -6.90 -9.64 4.86
C PRO A 270 -6.68 -9.68 3.35
N PHE A 271 -5.43 -9.91 2.91
CA PHE A 271 -5.09 -9.96 1.50
C PHE A 271 -5.76 -11.13 0.76
N GLN A 272 -5.87 -12.31 1.39
CA GLN A 272 -6.57 -13.45 0.78
C GLN A 272 -8.07 -13.18 0.59
N PHE A 273 -8.67 -12.41 1.50
CA PHE A 273 -10.06 -11.98 1.37
C PHE A 273 -10.25 -11.05 0.16
N LEU A 274 -9.29 -10.17 -0.14
CA LEU A 274 -9.35 -9.30 -1.31
C LEU A 274 -9.04 -10.01 -2.65
N ASP A 275 -8.27 -11.09 -2.60
CA ASP A 275 -7.82 -11.80 -3.81
C ASP A 275 -8.81 -12.82 -4.36
N ARG A 276 -9.94 -13.05 -3.68
CA ARG A 276 -10.99 -13.98 -4.09
C ARG A 276 -12.37 -13.33 -4.03
N ASP A 277 -13.25 -13.74 -4.94
CA ASP A 277 -14.65 -13.39 -4.84
C ASP A 277 -15.32 -14.18 -3.70
N GLU A 278 -16.07 -13.49 -2.85
CA GLU A 278 -16.86 -14.14 -1.80
C GLU A 278 -17.93 -15.05 -2.41
N THR A 279 -18.05 -16.27 -1.88
CA THR A 279 -19.02 -17.26 -2.37
C THR A 279 -20.18 -17.47 -1.38
N ALA A 280 -21.25 -18.12 -1.85
CA ALA A 280 -22.37 -18.51 -0.98
C ALA A 280 -21.95 -19.48 0.13
N GLU A 281 -20.90 -20.28 -0.11
CA GLU A 281 -20.34 -21.18 0.90
C GLU A 281 -19.60 -20.40 1.99
N ASP A 282 -18.80 -19.40 1.63
CA ASP A 282 -18.13 -18.51 2.59
C ASP A 282 -19.15 -17.82 3.50
N VAL A 283 -20.21 -17.25 2.92
CA VAL A 283 -21.27 -16.58 3.68
C VAL A 283 -22.02 -17.56 4.60
N THR A 284 -22.19 -18.81 4.18
CA THR A 284 -22.78 -19.86 5.02
C THR A 284 -21.87 -20.17 6.21
N LYS A 285 -20.55 -20.24 6.01
CA LYS A 285 -19.58 -20.44 7.10
C LYS A 285 -19.60 -19.24 8.07
N TYR A 286 -19.66 -18.01 7.58
CA TYR A 286 -19.78 -16.81 8.44
C TYR A 286 -21.06 -16.85 9.28
N LYS A 287 -22.19 -17.14 8.64
CA LYS A 287 -23.50 -17.27 9.30
C LYS A 287 -23.45 -18.34 10.39
N ASN A 288 -22.92 -19.51 10.07
CA ASN A 288 -22.82 -20.61 11.02
C ASN A 288 -21.90 -20.23 12.18
N TYR A 289 -20.78 -19.56 11.96
CA TYR A 289 -19.86 -19.17 13.03
C TYR A 289 -20.46 -18.13 14.00
N ILE A 290 -21.25 -17.19 13.48
CA ILE A 290 -21.84 -16.12 14.29
C ILE A 290 -23.11 -16.60 15.03
N THR A 291 -23.88 -17.49 14.40
CA THR A 291 -25.15 -17.98 14.98
C THR A 291 -25.03 -19.31 15.72
N SER A 292 -23.92 -20.03 15.55
CA SER A 292 -23.63 -21.33 16.18
C SER A 292 -22.14 -21.47 16.51
N THR A 293 -21.76 -22.41 17.39
CA THR A 293 -20.35 -22.72 17.72
C THR A 293 -19.69 -23.59 16.65
N SER A 294 -19.75 -23.18 15.38
CA SER A 294 -19.01 -23.82 14.30
C SER A 294 -17.54 -23.36 14.26
N SER A 295 -16.71 -23.98 13.43
CA SER A 295 -15.28 -23.62 13.30
C SER A 295 -15.11 -22.20 12.76
N ASN A 296 -14.10 -21.47 13.29
CA ASN A 296 -13.74 -20.14 12.81
C ASN A 296 -13.39 -20.16 11.31
N PRO A 297 -14.09 -19.39 10.45
CA PRO A 297 -13.84 -19.34 9.01
C PRO A 297 -12.64 -18.46 8.60
N GLY A 298 -11.75 -18.14 9.54
CA GLY A 298 -10.58 -17.29 9.31
C GLY A 298 -10.73 -15.84 9.80
N PHE A 299 -11.68 -15.57 10.70
CA PHE A 299 -11.75 -14.31 11.43
C PHE A 299 -10.61 -14.20 12.43
N LYS A 300 -10.13 -12.98 12.68
CA LYS A 300 -9.19 -12.72 13.76
C LYS A 300 -9.82 -13.13 15.10
N VAL A 301 -9.08 -13.89 15.90
CA VAL A 301 -9.46 -14.22 17.27
C VAL A 301 -8.88 -13.15 18.18
N PHE A 302 -9.75 -12.38 18.83
CA PHE A 302 -9.32 -11.46 19.89
C PHE A 302 -9.02 -12.30 21.14
N ASN A 303 -7.73 -12.43 21.48
CA ASN A 303 -7.34 -12.95 22.78
C ASN A 303 -7.22 -11.76 23.73
N ASP A 304 -8.19 -11.59 24.63
CA ASP A 304 -8.24 -10.54 25.67
C ASP A 304 -6.96 -10.45 26.53
N SER A 305 -6.08 -11.46 26.48
CA SER A 305 -4.84 -11.53 27.26
C SER A 305 -3.60 -10.97 26.57
N MET A 306 -3.64 -10.56 25.29
CA MET A 306 -2.43 -10.23 24.53
C MET A 306 -2.32 -8.75 24.10
N ASP A 307 -3.42 -8.01 24.04
CA ASP A 307 -3.42 -6.61 23.58
C ASP A 307 -3.08 -5.58 24.69
N LEU A 308 -2.84 -6.03 25.93
CA LEU A 308 -2.35 -5.18 27.03
C LEU A 308 -0.83 -5.21 27.21
N TYR A 309 -0.10 -6.03 26.45
CA TYR A 309 1.35 -6.18 26.59
C TYR A 309 2.11 -6.21 25.26
N THR A 310 1.81 -5.28 24.34
CA THR A 310 2.84 -4.84 23.40
C THR A 310 3.75 -3.86 24.13
N THR A 311 4.51 -4.40 25.10
CA THR A 311 5.64 -3.69 25.69
C THR A 311 6.68 -3.60 24.57
N ILE A 312 6.80 -2.44 23.93
CA ILE A 312 8.02 -2.09 23.22
C ILE A 312 9.10 -2.08 24.29
N SER A 313 9.77 -3.22 24.43
CA SER A 313 10.97 -3.35 25.24
C SER A 313 12.10 -2.73 24.42
N VAL A 314 12.54 -1.54 24.83
CA VAL A 314 13.85 -0.99 24.45
C VAL A 314 14.92 -1.69 25.27
#